data_AF-A0A3B8WEI3-F1
#
_entry.id   AF-A0A3B8WEI3-F1
#
_cell.length_a   1.000
_cell.length_b   1.000
_cell.length_c   1.000
_cell.angle_alpha   90.00
_cell.angle_beta   90.00
_cell.angle_gamma   90.00
#
_symmetry.space_group_name_H-M   'P 1'
#
loop_
_entity.id
_entity.type
_entity.pdbx_description
1 polymer ?
#
loop_
_entity_poly.entity_id
_entity_poly.type
_entity_poly.pdbx_seq_one_letter_code
_entity_poly.pdbx_strand_id
1 'polypeptide(L)' 'YPVQGEKLLTLHDAEFDREVQRGDLFTRMFPEAKLRIIESLKRQGEVVAMTGDGVNDGPA' A
#
# COMPACT_ATOMS: atom_id res chain seq x y z
N TYR A 1 -1.55 -8.34 -11.86
CA TYR A 1 -2.93 -7.82 -12.09
C TYR A 1 -3.15 -6.65 -11.14
N PRO A 2 -3.88 -5.59 -11.51
CA PRO A 2 -4.07 -4.44 -10.63
C PRO A 2 -4.85 -4.82 -9.36
N VAL A 3 -4.35 -4.38 -8.22
CA VAL A 3 -4.99 -4.54 -6.90
C VAL A 3 -5.66 -3.22 -6.53
N GLN A 4 -6.92 -3.26 -6.09
CA GLN A 4 -7.64 -2.05 -5.68
C GLN A 4 -7.40 -1.76 -4.19
N GLY A 5 -7.24 -0.48 -3.83
CA GLY A 5 -7.00 -0.06 -2.46
C GLY A 5 -8.08 -0.50 -1.47
N GLU A 6 -9.35 -0.48 -1.88
CA GLU A 6 -10.47 -0.93 -1.05
C GLU A 6 -10.36 -2.42 -0.66
N LYS A 7 -9.98 -3.28 -1.63
CA LYS A 7 -9.72 -4.71 -1.36
C LYS A 7 -8.63 -4.88 -0.31
N LEU A 8 -7.55 -4.11 -0.39
CA LEU A 8 -6.46 -4.20 0.57
C LEU A 8 -6.90 -3.84 1.99
N LEU A 9 -7.79 -2.86 2.15
CA LEU A 9 -8.27 -2.44 3.47
C LEU A 9 -9.10 -3.53 4.16
N THR A 10 -9.74 -4.43 3.43
CA THR A 10 -10.52 -5.53 4.01
C THR A 10 -9.69 -6.75 4.42
N LEU A 11 -8.40 -6.80 4.07
CA LEU A 11 -7.54 -7.95 4.36
C LEU A 11 -6.95 -7.89 5.78
N HIS A 12 -6.81 -9.06 6.39
CA HIS A 12 -6.01 -9.24 7.58
C HIS A 12 -4.52 -9.23 7.25
N ASP A 13 -3.66 -8.95 8.23
CA ASP A 13 -2.25 -8.62 7.98
C ASP A 13 -1.47 -9.69 7.21
N ALA A 14 -1.69 -10.97 7.49
CA ALA A 14 -1.02 -12.05 6.77
C ALA A 14 -1.43 -12.13 5.28
N GLU A 15 -2.69 -11.83 4.97
CA GLU A 15 -3.19 -11.81 3.59
C GLU A 15 -2.79 -10.51 2.89
N PHE A 16 -2.81 -9.40 3.61
CA PHE A 16 -2.33 -8.11 3.15
C PHE A 16 -0.86 -8.21 2.73
N ASP A 17 0.00 -8.76 3.60
CA ASP A 17 1.43 -8.89 3.33
C ASP A 17 1.69 -9.75 2.09
N ARG A 18 0.94 -10.86 1.93
CA ARG A 18 1.01 -11.71 0.74
C ARG A 18 0.54 -11.01 -0.53
N GLU A 19 -0.55 -10.25 -0.47
CA GLU A 19 -1.06 -9.50 -1.63
C GLU A 19 -0.11 -8.36 -2.01
N VAL A 20 0.50 -7.69 -1.03
CA VAL A 20 1.51 -6.65 -1.27
C VAL A 20 2.77 -7.25 -1.90
N GLN A 21 3.24 -8.40 -1.43
CA GLN A 21 4.42 -9.07 -1.98
C GLN A 21 4.23 -9.49 -3.45
N ARG A 22 2.99 -9.78 -3.88
CA ARG A 22 2.68 -10.23 -5.25
C ARG A 22 2.20 -9.09 -6.16
N GLY A 23 1.90 -7.93 -5.60
CA GLY A 23 1.28 -6.81 -6.30
C GLY A 23 2.30 -5.79 -6.79
N ASP A 24 2.37 -5.58 -8.09
CA ASP A 24 3.24 -4.55 -8.69
C ASP A 24 2.48 -3.28 -9.09
N LEU A 25 1.13 -3.31 -9.03
CA LEU A 25 0.26 -2.21 -9.40
C LEU A 25 -0.93 -2.11 -8.46
N PHE A 26 -0.94 -1.04 -7.67
CA PHE A 26 -2.02 -0.70 -6.75
C PHE A 26 -2.77 0.52 -7.27
N THR A 27 -4.09 0.43 -7.32
CA THR A 27 -4.95 1.45 -7.95
C THR A 27 -6.02 1.93 -6.97
N ARG A 28 -6.50 3.16 -7.16
CA ARG A 28 -7.51 3.80 -6.30
C ARG A 28 -7.10 3.77 -4.81
N MET A 29 -5.87 4.22 -4.55
CA MET A 29 -5.24 4.13 -3.24
C MET A 29 -5.55 5.35 -2.37
N PHE A 30 -6.15 5.09 -1.21
CA PHE A 30 -6.32 6.07 -0.13
C PHE A 30 -5.00 6.27 0.65
N PRO A 31 -4.79 7.40 1.33
CA PRO A 31 -3.59 7.66 2.13
C PRO A 31 -3.26 6.53 3.11
N GLU A 32 -4.27 6.00 3.82
CA GLU A 32 -4.12 4.92 4.80
C GLU A 32 -3.66 3.62 4.13
N ALA A 33 -4.18 3.32 2.95
CA ALA A 33 -3.79 2.14 2.20
C ALA A 33 -2.33 2.25 1.71
N LYS A 34 -1.90 3.44 1.27
CA LYS A 34 -0.49 3.69 0.89
C LYS A 34 0.45 3.48 2.08
N LEU A 35 0.12 4.05 3.24
CA LEU A 35 0.90 3.86 4.47
C LEU A 35 0.97 2.39 4.87
N ARG A 36 -0.15 1.65 4.81
CA ARG A 36 -0.19 0.23 5.16
C ARG A 36 0.69 -0.62 4.23
N ILE A 37 0.77 -0.29 2.93
CA ILE A 37 1.71 -0.93 1.99
C ILE A 37 3.16 -0.66 2.41
N ILE A 38 3.51 0.60 2.69
CA ILE A 38 4.88 0.97 3.11
C ILE A 38 5.29 0.17 4.35
N GLU A 39 4.43 0.11 5.36
CA GLU A 39 4.70 -0.63 6.59
C GLU A 39 4.79 -2.14 6.36
N SER A 40 3.97 -2.69 5.46
CA SER A 40 4.07 -4.10 5.06
C SER A 40 5.42 -4.42 4.40
N LEU A 41 5.83 -3.62 3.42
CA LEU A 41 7.11 -3.80 2.74
C LEU A 41 8.30 -3.68 3.71
N LYS A 42 8.29 -2.68 4.61
CA LYS A 42 9.32 -2.55 5.66
C LYS A 42 9.37 -3.78 6.58
N ARG A 43 8.23 -4.31 7.03
CA ARG A 43 8.18 -5.52 7.87
C ARG A 43 8.72 -6.76 7.15
N GLN A 44 8.60 -6.79 5.83
CA GLN A 44 9.16 -7.85 4.98
C GLN A 44 10.68 -7.67 4.72
N GLY A 45 11.30 -6.62 5.26
CA GLY A 45 12.72 -6.35 5.12
C GLY A 45 13.08 -5.58 3.85
N GLU A 46 12.10 -5.06 3.12
CA GLU A 46 12.33 -4.30 1.90
C GLU A 46 12.76 -2.86 2.21
N VAL A 47 13.65 -2.33 1.38
CA VAL A 47 14.02 -0.91 1.41
C VAL A 47 13.01 -0.13 0.57
N VAL A 48 12.22 0.72 1.21
CA VAL A 48 11.10 1.42 0.58
C VAL A 48 11.45 2.89 0.28
N ALA A 49 11.26 3.30 -0.97
CA ALA A 49 11.25 4.70 -1.38
C ALA A 49 9.88 5.05 -1.93
N MET A 50 9.29 6.15 -1.46
CA MET A 50 8.03 6.68 -1.98
C MET A 50 8.32 7.94 -2.79
N THR A 51 7.74 8.02 -3.99
CA THR A 51 7.77 9.22 -4.83
C THR A 51 6.33 9.68 -5.07
N GLY A 52 6.11 10.99 -5.06
CA GLY A 52 4.80 11.59 -5.22
C GLY A 52 4.92 13.10 -5.41
N ASP A 53 3.90 13.70 -6.01
CA ASP A 53 3.77 15.12 -6.25
C ASP A 53 3.24 15.90 -5.02
N GLY A 54 2.88 15.19 -3.94
CA GLY A 54 2.52 15.77 -2.63
C GLY A 54 1.17 16.50 -2.57
N VAL A 55 0.51 16.70 -3.71
CA VAL A 55 -0.79 17.41 -3.77
C VAL A 55 -1.96 16.59 -3.21
N ASN A 56 -1.79 15.27 -3.08
CA ASN A 56 -2.75 14.38 -2.42
C ASN A 56 -2.51 14.24 -0.90
N ASP A 57 -1.59 15.01 -0.31
CA ASP A 57 -1.19 14.92 1.11
C ASP A 57 -1.53 16.22 1.91
N GLY A 58 -2.51 17.00 1.46
CA GLY A 58 -3.10 18.12 2.23
C GLY A 58 -4.02 17.62 3.35
N PRO A 59 -4.28 18.41 4.43
CA PRO A 59 -4.86 17.91 5.66
C PRO A 59 -6.26 17.32 5.44
N ALA A 60 -6.49 16.17 6.09
CA ALA A 60 -7.80 15.58 6.31
C ALA A 60 -8.74 16.52 7.08
#